data_AF-A0A6N8FES5-F1
#
_entry.id   AF-A0A6N8FES5-F1
#
_cell.length_a   1.000
_cell.length_b   1.000
_cell.length_c   1.000
_cell.angle_alpha   90.00
_cell.angle_beta   90.00
_cell.angle_gamma   90.00
#
_symmetry.space_group_name_H-M   'P 1'
#
loop_
_entity.id
_entity.type
_entity.pdbx_description
1 polymer ?
#
loop_
_entity_poly.entity_id
_entity_poly.type
_entity_poly.pdbx_seq_one_letter_code
_entity_poly.pdbx_strand_id
1 'polypeptide(L)'
;MGVSIGDTCMLYKKCKICKETKYLKEFQSTGGRRSNPSKRKSFCRDCKDRRHERLLSPRQDYKFDTSLLDPLKEIVIRGRSISGYRYENIISYDRAKKLVEEGAAGIVHSTLIHNFFNWKSLRKFVLERDSYTCHYCGFYGDTIDHKVPKSKEGASTPSNCVCACIECNRNKDDIWYEEFINKVELIEQG
;
A
#
# COMPACT_ATOMS: atom_id res chain seq x y z
N MET A 1 -39.66 -23.98 -19.71
CA MET A 1 -38.38 -23.50 -19.14
C MET A 1 -38.65 -23.08 -17.71
N GLY A 2 -38.30 -23.95 -16.76
CA GLY A 2 -38.62 -23.78 -15.34
C GLY A 2 -37.66 -22.80 -14.66
N VAL A 3 -38.22 -21.90 -13.85
CA VAL A 3 -37.46 -20.99 -12.98
C VAL A 3 -37.23 -21.75 -11.66
N SER A 4 -35.97 -21.88 -11.25
CA SER A 4 -35.57 -22.60 -10.04
C SER A 4 -35.90 -21.80 -8.78
N ILE A 5 -36.38 -22.49 -7.74
CA ILE A 5 -36.59 -21.90 -6.40
C ILE A 5 -35.24 -21.41 -5.88
N GLY A 6 -35.06 -20.09 -5.89
CA GLY A 6 -33.78 -19.41 -5.58
C GLY A 6 -33.48 -18.22 -6.47
N ASP A 7 -34.18 -18.07 -7.60
CA ASP A 7 -34.00 -16.92 -8.49
C ASP A 7 -34.53 -15.63 -7.85
N THR A 8 -33.61 -14.86 -7.28
CA THR A 8 -33.86 -13.55 -6.67
C THR A 8 -34.71 -12.67 -7.60
N CYS A 9 -35.70 -11.98 -7.04
CA CYS A 9 -36.59 -11.07 -7.77
C CYS A 9 -35.81 -10.19 -8.76
N MET A 10 -35.98 -10.43 -10.07
CA MET A 10 -35.25 -9.71 -11.14
C MET A 10 -35.62 -8.22 -11.24
N LEU A 11 -36.60 -7.75 -10.48
CA LEU A 11 -37.09 -6.37 -10.50
C LEU A 11 -36.36 -5.47 -9.50
N TYR A 12 -35.80 -6.04 -8.42
CA TYR A 12 -35.21 -5.27 -7.33
C TYR A 12 -33.80 -5.73 -7.00
N LYS A 13 -32.96 -4.79 -6.55
CA LYS A 13 -31.56 -5.04 -6.18
C LYS A 13 -31.17 -4.17 -5.00
N LYS A 14 -30.40 -4.72 -4.06
CA LYS A 14 -29.85 -3.97 -2.92
C LYS A 14 -28.62 -3.16 -3.35
N CYS A 15 -28.61 -1.87 -3.08
CA CYS A 15 -27.46 -1.00 -3.35
C CYS A 15 -26.30 -1.33 -2.38
N LYS A 16 -25.10 -1.56 -2.89
CA LYS A 16 -23.92 -1.82 -2.03
C LYS A 16 -23.54 -0.63 -1.14
N ILE A 17 -23.94 0.59 -1.51
CA ILE A 17 -23.56 1.84 -0.85
C ILE A 17 -24.61 2.24 0.18
N CYS A 18 -25.80 2.70 -0.24
CA CYS A 18 -26.87 3.11 0.69
C CYS A 18 -27.63 1.95 1.36
N LYS A 19 -27.39 0.69 0.97
CA LYS A 19 -28.05 -0.51 1.49
C LYS A 19 -29.56 -0.62 1.24
N GLU A 20 -30.19 0.37 0.62
CA GLU A 20 -31.60 0.29 0.23
C GLU A 20 -31.82 -0.72 -0.91
N THR A 21 -32.97 -1.39 -0.87
CA THR A 21 -33.47 -2.22 -1.96
C THR A 21 -34.21 -1.32 -2.95
N LYS A 22 -33.69 -1.24 -4.17
CA LYS A 22 -34.12 -0.32 -5.22
C LYS A 22 -34.50 -1.07 -6.48
N TYR A 23 -35.27 -0.45 -7.37
CA TYR A 23 -35.67 -1.08 -8.62
C TYR A 23 -34.45 -1.23 -9.55
N LEU A 24 -34.37 -2.32 -10.33
CA LEU A 24 -33.19 -2.65 -11.14
C LEU A 24 -32.81 -1.53 -12.14
N LYS A 25 -33.81 -0.74 -12.60
CA LYS A 25 -33.63 0.44 -13.48
C LYS A 25 -32.82 1.57 -12.84
N GLU A 26 -32.83 1.65 -11.51
CA GLU A 26 -32.09 2.63 -10.72
C GLU A 26 -30.60 2.28 -10.62
N PHE A 27 -30.17 1.17 -11.20
CA PHE A 27 -28.76 0.80 -11.31
C PHE A 27 -28.28 1.00 -12.76
N GLN A 28 -27.07 1.54 -12.94
CA GLN A 28 -26.52 1.72 -14.28
C GLN A 28 -26.16 0.37 -14.93
N SER A 29 -26.23 0.28 -16.26
CA SER A 29 -25.70 -0.87 -17.01
C SER A 29 -24.17 -0.96 -16.86
N THR A 30 -23.64 -2.17 -16.99
CA THR A 30 -22.20 -2.42 -16.78
C THR A 30 -21.35 -1.96 -17.98
N GLY A 31 -21.97 -1.75 -19.16
CA GLY A 31 -21.34 -1.20 -20.37
C GLY A 31 -20.38 -2.16 -21.07
N GLY A 32 -20.25 -2.03 -22.40
CA GLY A 32 -19.30 -2.77 -23.24
C GLY A 32 -19.95 -3.65 -24.32
N ARG A 33 -19.31 -3.75 -25.50
CA ARG A 33 -19.82 -4.47 -26.70
C ARG A 33 -20.12 -5.96 -26.48
N ARG A 34 -19.58 -6.57 -25.42
CA ARG A 34 -19.80 -7.98 -25.03
C ARG A 34 -20.46 -8.15 -23.66
N SER A 35 -21.00 -7.08 -23.08
CA SER A 35 -21.58 -7.13 -21.73
C SER A 35 -23.03 -7.62 -21.77
N ASN A 36 -23.40 -8.51 -20.84
CA ASN A 36 -24.77 -8.99 -20.72
C ASN A 36 -25.73 -7.80 -20.47
N PRO A 37 -26.74 -7.55 -21.35
CA PRO A 37 -27.66 -6.44 -21.24
C PRO A 37 -28.46 -6.40 -19.94
N SER A 38 -28.64 -7.53 -19.24
CA SER A 38 -29.35 -7.59 -17.95
C SER A 38 -28.46 -7.22 -16.76
N LYS A 39 -27.13 -7.22 -16.93
CA LYS A 39 -26.18 -6.99 -15.83
C LYS A 39 -26.10 -5.51 -15.47
N ARG A 40 -26.54 -5.18 -14.26
CA ARG A 40 -26.41 -3.83 -13.67
C ARG A 40 -25.25 -3.74 -12.68
N LYS A 41 -24.70 -2.53 -12.51
CA LYS A 41 -23.69 -2.20 -11.49
C LYS A 41 -24.21 -2.52 -10.07
N SER A 42 -23.30 -2.60 -9.10
CA SER A 42 -23.62 -2.96 -7.70
C SER A 42 -24.13 -1.79 -6.85
N PHE A 43 -24.23 -0.59 -7.42
CA PHE A 43 -24.68 0.62 -6.75
C PHE A 43 -25.72 1.35 -7.60
N CYS A 44 -26.67 2.03 -6.94
CA CYS A 44 -27.70 2.81 -7.62
C CYS A 44 -27.12 4.09 -8.24
N ARG A 45 -27.88 4.73 -9.14
CA ARG A 45 -27.52 5.96 -9.83
C ARG A 45 -27.23 7.10 -8.85
N ASP A 46 -28.01 7.22 -7.79
CA ASP A 46 -27.84 8.29 -6.78
C ASP A 46 -26.54 8.12 -5.98
N CYS A 47 -26.10 6.88 -5.78
CA CYS A 47 -24.82 6.58 -5.14
C CYS A 47 -23.65 6.51 -6.13
N LYS A 48 -23.83 6.91 -7.38
CA LYS A 48 -22.77 6.86 -8.40
C LYS A 48 -21.56 7.66 -7.97
N ASP A 49 -21.74 8.87 -7.46
CA ASP A 49 -20.61 9.74 -7.12
C ASP A 49 -20.00 9.37 -5.77
N ARG A 50 -20.81 8.78 -4.89
CA ARG A 50 -20.42 8.12 -3.64
C ARG A 50 -19.77 6.74 -3.83
N ARG A 51 -19.55 6.28 -5.08
CA ARG A 51 -18.97 4.94 -5.37
C ARG A 51 -17.57 4.74 -4.82
N HIS A 52 -16.85 5.85 -4.63
CA HIS A 52 -15.51 5.90 -4.06
C HIS A 52 -15.54 6.14 -2.55
N GLU A 53 -16.65 6.61 -1.98
CA GLU A 53 -16.90 6.67 -0.53
C GLU A 53 -17.12 5.29 0.09
N ARG A 54 -16.79 4.20 -0.62
CA ARG A 54 -16.75 2.86 -0.05
C ARG A 54 -15.82 2.91 1.16
N LEU A 55 -16.42 2.86 2.34
CA LEU A 55 -15.87 2.34 3.60
C LEU A 55 -14.36 2.16 3.50
N LEU A 56 -13.61 3.17 3.95
CA LEU A 56 -12.17 3.08 4.22
C LEU A 56 -11.85 2.06 5.34
N SER A 57 -12.75 1.13 5.65
CA SER A 57 -12.36 -0.09 6.34
C SER A 57 -11.41 -0.84 5.41
N PRO A 58 -10.19 -1.17 5.86
CA PRO A 58 -9.31 -2.04 5.09
C PRO A 58 -10.10 -3.28 4.68
N ARG A 59 -9.97 -3.72 3.42
CA ARG A 59 -10.57 -5.00 2.97
C ARG A 59 -10.07 -6.21 3.78
N GLN A 60 -9.05 -6.00 4.60
CA GLN A 60 -8.32 -6.99 5.35
C GLN A 60 -7.71 -6.28 6.56
N ASP A 61 -8.08 -6.70 7.77
CA ASP A 61 -7.50 -6.17 9.00
C ASP A 61 -6.09 -6.74 9.15
N TYR A 62 -5.08 -5.86 9.13
CA TYR A 62 -3.70 -6.23 9.39
C TYR A 62 -3.39 -6.03 10.86
N LYS A 63 -2.57 -6.93 11.40
CA LYS A 63 -1.95 -6.79 12.71
C LYS A 63 -0.52 -6.28 12.54
N PHE A 64 0.00 -5.60 13.54
CA PHE A 64 1.35 -5.02 13.51
C PHE A 64 2.22 -5.43 14.70
N ASP A 65 1.63 -6.12 15.68
CA ASP A 65 2.39 -6.72 16.77
C ASP A 65 3.21 -7.90 16.25
N THR A 66 4.54 -7.73 16.22
CA THR A 66 5.48 -8.73 15.68
C THR A 66 5.57 -9.99 16.52
N SER A 67 5.10 -9.96 17.78
CA SER A 67 4.99 -11.14 18.64
C SER A 67 4.05 -12.21 18.08
N LEU A 68 3.21 -11.85 17.11
CA LEU A 68 2.29 -12.77 16.41
C LEU A 68 2.97 -13.61 15.32
N LEU A 69 4.17 -13.23 14.89
CA LEU A 69 4.94 -14.01 13.91
C LEU A 69 5.54 -15.24 14.57
N ASP A 70 5.53 -16.36 13.86
CA ASP A 70 6.12 -17.61 14.33
C ASP A 70 7.63 -17.62 14.05
N PRO A 71 8.50 -17.53 15.07
CA PRO A 71 9.95 -17.44 14.86
C PRO A 71 10.57 -18.76 14.39
N LEU A 72 9.86 -19.88 14.51
CA LEU A 72 10.37 -21.21 14.14
C LEU A 72 10.03 -21.59 12.71
N LYS A 73 9.30 -20.75 11.98
CA LYS A 73 8.81 -21.04 10.63
C LYS A 73 9.28 -20.03 9.61
N GLU A 74 9.33 -20.50 8.37
CA GLU A 74 9.47 -19.65 7.20
C GLU A 74 8.27 -18.72 7.08
N ILE A 75 8.54 -17.43 6.85
CA ILE A 75 7.49 -16.41 6.69
C ILE A 75 7.30 -16.14 5.21
N VAL A 76 6.05 -16.25 4.75
CA VAL A 76 5.66 -15.85 3.39
C VAL A 76 5.36 -14.36 3.37
N ILE A 77 5.94 -13.67 2.40
CA ILE A 77 5.59 -12.29 2.06
C ILE A 77 4.87 -12.26 0.72
N ARG A 78 3.65 -11.72 0.72
CA ARG A 78 2.90 -11.45 -0.52
C ARG A 78 2.90 -9.96 -0.83
N GLY A 79 2.79 -9.61 -2.10
CA GLY A 79 2.71 -8.21 -2.51
C GLY A 79 2.33 -8.03 -3.96
N ARG A 80 2.59 -6.83 -4.49
CA ARG A 80 2.45 -6.53 -5.92
C ARG A 80 3.77 -6.05 -6.49
N SER A 81 4.12 -6.53 -7.66
CA SER A 81 5.24 -6.02 -8.45
C SER A 81 4.97 -4.60 -8.95
N ILE A 82 5.97 -3.98 -9.57
CA ILE A 82 5.84 -2.68 -10.24
C ILE A 82 4.80 -2.75 -11.37
N SER A 83 4.74 -3.87 -12.09
CA SER A 83 3.73 -4.16 -13.14
C SER A 83 2.36 -4.52 -12.57
N GLY A 84 2.22 -4.63 -11.25
CA GLY A 84 0.95 -4.90 -10.57
C GLY A 84 0.59 -6.38 -10.43
N TYR A 85 1.45 -7.30 -10.91
CA TYR A 85 1.29 -8.74 -10.70
C TYR A 85 1.50 -9.09 -9.24
N ARG A 86 0.73 -10.06 -8.76
CA ARG A 86 0.90 -10.60 -7.41
C ARG A 86 2.14 -11.49 -7.37
N TYR A 87 2.87 -11.42 -6.27
CA TYR A 87 3.98 -12.33 -5.99
C TYR A 87 3.88 -12.83 -4.55
N GLU A 88 4.50 -13.97 -4.31
CA GLU A 88 4.68 -14.58 -2.99
C GLU A 88 6.11 -15.12 -2.92
N ASN A 89 6.84 -14.77 -1.86
CA ASN A 89 8.21 -15.22 -1.61
C ASN A 89 8.35 -15.63 -0.15
N ILE A 90 9.34 -16.47 0.13
CA ILE A 90 9.73 -16.85 1.49
C ILE A 90 10.84 -15.92 1.98
N ILE A 91 10.75 -15.47 3.22
CA ILE A 91 11.74 -14.62 3.89
C ILE A 91 12.01 -15.12 5.32
N SER A 92 13.16 -14.71 5.87
CA SER A 92 13.50 -14.97 7.27
C SER A 92 12.59 -14.20 8.24
N TYR A 93 12.47 -14.72 9.46
CA TYR A 93 11.76 -14.08 10.56
C TYR A 93 12.25 -12.65 10.81
N ASP A 94 13.57 -12.44 10.91
CA ASP A 94 14.15 -11.11 11.19
C ASP A 94 13.79 -10.10 10.10
N ARG A 95 13.80 -10.53 8.84
CA ARG A 95 13.40 -9.68 7.72
C ARG A 95 11.90 -9.36 7.79
N ALA A 96 11.05 -10.33 8.12
CA ALA A 96 9.62 -10.12 8.26
C ALA A 96 9.31 -9.14 9.40
N LYS A 97 9.94 -9.36 10.57
CA LYS A 97 9.83 -8.50 11.75
C LYS A 97 10.21 -7.05 11.41
N LYS A 98 11.38 -6.85 10.79
CA LYS A 98 11.86 -5.53 10.34
C LYS A 98 10.87 -4.82 9.41
N LEU A 99 10.31 -5.54 8.43
CA LEU A 99 9.35 -4.96 7.49
C LEU A 99 8.03 -4.52 8.18
N VAL A 100 7.58 -5.24 9.20
CA VAL A 100 6.38 -4.88 9.95
C VAL A 100 6.65 -3.69 10.87
N GLU A 101 7.75 -3.72 11.62
CA GLU A 101 8.16 -2.63 12.54
C GLU A 101 8.42 -1.32 11.80
N GLU A 102 9.02 -1.39 10.63
CA GLU A 102 9.29 -0.22 9.79
C GLU A 102 8.08 0.21 8.93
N GLY A 103 6.90 -0.39 9.16
CA GLY A 103 5.63 0.01 8.54
C GLY A 103 5.49 -0.33 7.05
N ALA A 104 6.35 -1.19 6.50
CA ALA A 104 6.29 -1.62 5.11
C ALA A 104 5.32 -2.77 4.87
N ALA A 105 5.01 -3.55 5.90
CA ALA A 105 4.13 -4.71 5.81
C ALA A 105 3.17 -4.83 7.00
N GLY A 106 2.09 -5.57 6.80
CA GLY A 106 1.14 -5.93 7.83
C GLY A 106 0.96 -7.44 7.95
N ILE A 107 0.78 -7.92 9.16
CA ILE A 107 0.60 -9.34 9.48
C ILE A 107 -0.82 -9.75 9.12
N VAL A 108 -0.94 -10.79 8.30
CA VAL A 108 -2.21 -11.44 7.96
C VAL A 108 -2.47 -12.58 8.94
N HIS A 109 -1.46 -13.43 9.17
CA HIS A 109 -1.39 -14.44 10.21
C HIS A 109 0.09 -14.74 10.52
N SER A 110 0.35 -15.67 11.46
CA SER A 110 1.69 -15.89 12.04
C SER A 110 2.82 -16.24 11.06
N THR A 111 2.50 -16.68 9.85
CA THR A 111 3.46 -17.05 8.81
C THR A 111 3.25 -16.28 7.50
N LEU A 112 2.38 -15.27 7.48
CA LEU A 112 2.07 -14.49 6.28
C LEU A 112 2.00 -13.00 6.59
N ILE A 113 2.88 -12.25 5.93
CA ILE A 113 2.82 -10.80 5.88
C ILE A 113 2.45 -10.30 4.49
N HIS A 114 1.80 -9.15 4.44
CA HIS A 114 1.49 -8.45 3.19
C HIS A 114 2.35 -7.21 3.08
N ASN A 115 3.20 -7.16 2.07
CA ASN A 115 3.94 -5.97 1.70
C ASN A 115 3.02 -4.93 1.06
N PHE A 116 2.95 -3.74 1.65
CA PHE A 116 2.11 -2.66 1.16
C PHE A 116 2.72 -1.93 -0.04
N PHE A 117 4.06 -1.98 -0.18
CA PHE A 117 4.77 -1.15 -1.14
C PHE A 117 5.60 -1.96 -2.13
N ASN A 118 5.49 -1.60 -3.41
CA ASN A 118 6.60 -1.75 -4.34
C ASN A 118 7.46 -0.47 -4.35
N TRP A 119 8.60 -0.51 -5.05
CA TRP A 119 9.50 0.65 -5.16
C TRP A 119 8.79 1.92 -5.65
N LYS A 120 7.94 1.81 -6.67
CA LYS A 120 7.22 2.95 -7.25
C LYS A 120 6.26 3.58 -6.25
N SER A 121 5.49 2.76 -5.54
CA SER A 121 4.55 3.25 -4.51
C SER A 121 5.27 3.76 -3.27
N LEU A 122 6.38 3.13 -2.86
CA LEU A 122 7.18 3.59 -1.71
C LEU A 122 7.78 4.97 -1.99
N ARG A 123 8.43 5.14 -3.14
CA ARG A 123 9.00 6.43 -3.53
C ARG A 123 7.93 7.51 -3.52
N LYS A 124 6.77 7.24 -4.12
CA LYS A 124 5.66 8.20 -4.12
C LYS A 124 5.21 8.54 -2.69
N PHE A 125 5.00 7.51 -1.86
CA PHE A 125 4.57 7.68 -0.47
C PHE A 125 5.56 8.53 0.34
N VAL A 126 6.86 8.25 0.24
CA VAL A 126 7.91 8.98 0.98
C VAL A 126 7.97 10.45 0.54
N LEU A 127 7.96 10.72 -0.77
CA LEU A 127 7.98 12.09 -1.29
C LEU A 127 6.74 12.88 -0.85
N GLU A 128 5.55 12.27 -0.90
CA GLU A 128 4.32 12.91 -0.46
C GLU A 128 4.29 13.13 1.07
N ARG A 129 4.75 12.13 1.86
CA ARG A 129 4.85 12.22 3.34
C ARG A 129 5.77 13.37 3.75
N ASP A 130 6.92 13.48 3.08
CA ASP A 130 7.95 14.47 3.41
C ASP A 130 7.73 15.80 2.68
N SER A 131 6.58 16.00 2.03
CA SER A 131 6.22 17.22 1.30
C SER A 131 7.26 17.67 0.27
N TYR A 132 7.98 16.73 -0.35
CA TYR A 132 9.11 17.01 -1.26
C TYR A 132 10.20 17.89 -0.64
N THR A 133 10.37 17.79 0.68
CA THR A 133 11.42 18.50 1.43
C THR A 133 12.56 17.54 1.71
N CYS A 134 13.76 17.90 1.27
CA CYS A 134 14.99 17.17 1.55
C CYS A 134 15.20 17.11 3.06
N HIS A 135 15.29 15.89 3.58
CA HIS A 135 15.51 15.62 5.01
C HIS A 135 16.83 16.19 5.53
N TYR A 136 17.81 16.39 4.64
CA TYR A 136 19.16 16.81 5.02
C TYR A 136 19.34 18.32 5.03
N CYS A 137 18.94 19.01 3.95
CA CYS A 137 19.19 20.45 3.78
C CYS A 137 17.93 21.32 3.87
N GLY A 138 16.74 20.71 3.99
CA GLY A 138 15.46 21.44 4.04
C GLY A 138 14.99 22.04 2.71
N PHE A 139 15.78 21.99 1.64
CA PHE A 139 15.37 22.44 0.30
C PHE A 139 14.52 21.39 -0.43
N TYR A 140 14.05 21.72 -1.65
CA TYR A 140 13.27 20.79 -2.46
C TYR A 140 14.04 19.48 -2.77
N GLY A 141 13.35 18.35 -2.64
CA GLY A 141 13.85 17.02 -2.95
C GLY A 141 12.86 16.21 -3.78
N ASP A 142 13.35 15.52 -4.79
CA ASP A 142 12.57 14.64 -5.68
C ASP A 142 13.15 13.23 -5.77
N THR A 143 14.19 12.93 -4.99
CA THR A 143 14.75 11.60 -4.81
C THR A 143 14.39 11.06 -3.43
N ILE A 144 14.66 9.77 -3.22
CA ILE A 144 14.59 9.17 -1.90
C ILE A 144 15.93 8.53 -1.59
N ASP A 145 16.31 8.60 -0.32
CA ASP A 145 17.52 7.99 0.22
C ASP A 145 17.17 7.04 1.37
N HIS A 146 18.06 6.09 1.64
CA HIS A 146 17.95 5.13 2.74
C HIS A 146 18.84 5.56 3.91
N LYS A 147 18.26 5.77 5.09
CA LYS A 147 18.99 6.10 6.32
C LYS A 147 20.06 5.04 6.63
N VAL A 148 19.66 3.77 6.56
CA VAL A 148 20.56 2.62 6.47
C VAL A 148 20.71 2.24 5.01
N PRO A 149 21.89 2.39 4.39
CA PRO A 149 22.12 2.05 2.99
C PRO A 149 21.81 0.59 2.65
N LYS A 150 21.50 0.31 1.39
CA LYS A 150 21.23 -1.07 0.92
C LYS A 150 22.44 -1.99 1.04
N SER A 151 23.64 -1.44 0.81
CA SER A 151 24.93 -2.11 1.01
C SER A 151 25.11 -2.63 2.45
N LYS A 152 24.36 -2.05 3.40
CA LYS A 152 24.37 -2.36 4.84
C LYS A 152 23.05 -3.02 5.29
N GLU A 153 22.39 -3.73 4.39
CA GLU A 153 21.13 -4.46 4.65
C GLU A 153 19.94 -3.57 5.07
N GLY A 154 19.98 -2.30 4.68
CA GLY A 154 18.87 -1.38 4.79
C GLY A 154 17.67 -1.80 3.95
N ALA A 155 16.51 -1.96 4.58
CA ALA A 155 15.29 -2.31 3.87
C ALA A 155 14.66 -1.07 3.21
N SER A 156 14.00 -1.26 2.07
CA SER A 156 13.20 -0.19 1.44
C SER A 156 11.84 -0.11 2.15
N THR A 157 11.76 0.69 3.20
CA THR A 157 10.57 0.83 4.06
C THR A 157 10.26 2.31 4.28
N PRO A 158 9.02 2.65 4.68
CA PRO A 158 8.69 4.01 5.09
C PRO A 158 9.65 4.57 6.14
N SER A 159 9.96 3.82 7.20
CA SER A 159 10.80 4.33 8.29
C SER A 159 12.28 4.53 7.89
N ASN A 160 12.80 3.67 7.01
CA ASN A 160 14.20 3.76 6.56
C ASN A 160 14.41 4.71 5.37
N CYS A 161 13.36 5.08 4.63
CA CYS A 161 13.46 5.98 3.49
C CYS A 161 13.02 7.41 3.83
N VAL A 162 13.78 8.39 3.32
CA VAL A 162 13.49 9.83 3.44
C VAL A 162 13.55 10.51 2.08
N CYS A 163 12.84 11.62 1.92
CA CYS A 163 13.02 12.51 0.78
C CYS A 163 14.41 13.17 0.84
N ALA A 164 15.09 13.22 -0.31
CA ALA A 164 16.39 13.86 -0.45
C ALA A 164 16.48 14.59 -1.80
N CYS A 165 17.21 15.71 -1.82
CA CYS A 165 17.66 16.31 -3.08
C CYS A 165 18.78 15.46 -3.70
N ILE A 166 19.01 15.62 -5.00
CA ILE A 166 20.01 14.83 -5.72
C ILE A 166 21.44 15.01 -5.18
N GLU A 167 21.75 16.21 -4.68
CA GLU A 167 23.08 16.55 -4.16
C GLU A 167 23.34 15.88 -2.81
N CYS A 168 22.47 16.08 -1.82
CA CYS A 168 22.61 15.41 -0.52
C CYS A 168 22.58 13.89 -0.64
N ASN A 169 21.72 13.33 -1.50
CA ASN A 169 21.64 11.89 -1.73
C ASN A 169 22.98 11.34 -2.26
N ARG A 170 23.58 12.03 -3.25
CA ARG A 170 24.91 11.66 -3.78
C ARG A 170 26.03 11.85 -2.75
N ASN A 171 25.98 12.91 -1.95
CA ASN A 171 27.01 13.19 -0.95
C ASN A 171 26.98 12.19 0.21
N LYS A 172 25.79 11.70 0.57
CA LYS A 172 25.66 10.65 1.58
C LYS A 172 26.13 9.30 1.05
N ASP A 173 25.73 8.93 -0.16
CA ASP A 173 26.12 7.65 -0.78
C ASP A 173 25.86 6.45 0.18
N ASP A 174 26.87 5.61 0.41
CA ASP A 174 26.81 4.46 1.32
C ASP A 174 27.14 4.80 2.79
N ILE A 175 27.19 6.08 3.18
CA ILE A 175 27.44 6.52 4.56
C ILE A 175 26.20 6.25 5.44
N TRP A 176 26.44 5.90 6.71
CA TRP A 176 25.35 5.77 7.70
C TRP A 176 24.68 7.12 7.96
N TYR A 177 23.36 7.13 8.16
CA TYR A 177 22.61 8.36 8.45
C TYR A 177 23.24 9.22 9.55
N GLU A 178 23.57 8.64 10.70
CA GLU A 178 24.12 9.39 11.85
C GLU A 178 25.46 10.05 11.50
N GLU A 179 26.34 9.35 10.80
CA GLU A 179 27.62 9.88 10.37
C GLU A 179 27.45 11.02 9.37
N PHE A 180 26.48 10.92 8.46
CA PHE A 180 26.21 11.97 7.49
C PHE A 180 25.61 13.22 8.14
N ILE A 181 24.66 13.07 9.07
CA ILE A 181 24.08 14.20 9.80
C ILE A 181 25.15 14.95 10.59
N ASN A 182 26.03 14.23 11.30
CA ASN A 182 27.13 14.86 12.02
C ASN A 182 28.04 15.67 11.09
N LYS A 183 28.30 15.18 9.87
CA LYS A 183 29.09 15.92 8.87
C LYS A 183 28.39 17.20 8.40
N VAL A 184 27.06 17.16 8.20
CA VAL A 184 26.27 18.33 7.79
C VAL A 184 26.25 19.38 8.90
N GLU A 185 25.99 18.98 10.15
CA GLU A 185 25.96 19.89 11.31
C GLU A 185 27.30 20.60 11.54
N LEU A 186 28.42 19.90 11.32
CA LEU A 186 29.76 20.50 11.42
C LEU A 186 30.02 21.57 10.34
N ILE A 187 29.42 21.44 9.16
CA ILE A 187 29.56 22.42 8.08
C ILE A 187 28.73 23.67 8.36
N GLU A 188 27.55 23.52 8.99
CA GLU A 188 26.68 24.66 9.30
C GLU A 188 27.17 25.52 10.48
N GLN A 189 28.11 25.01 11.28
CA GLN A 189 28.70 25.72 12.43
C GLN A 189 30.01 26.47 12.10
N GLY A 190 30.54 26.32 10.88
CA GLY A 190 31.77 26.97 10.41
C GLY A 190 31.51 28.03 9.36
#